data_AF-A0A7C1X8K7-F1
#
_entry.id   AF-A0A7C1X8K7-F1
#
_cell.length_a   1.000
_cell.length_b   1.000
_cell.length_c   1.000
_cell.angle_alpha   90.00
_cell.angle_beta   90.00
_cell.angle_gamma   90.00
#
_symmetry.space_group_name_H-M   'P 1'
#
loop_
_entity.id
_entity.type
_entity.pdbx_description
1 polymer ?
#
loop_
_entity_poly.entity_id
_entity_poly.type
_entity_poly.pdbx_seq_one_letter_code
_entity_poly.pdbx_strand_id
1 'polypeptide(L)' 'MTKSFIKLDDPDWIIVQSPFMRDKAKTTAFRHRITVTGNELAYSETTMLDIYGRSFEHTDKNIQQRRS' A
#
# COMPACT_ATOMS: atom_id res chain seq x y z
N MET A 1 -14.36 10.95 -6.65
CA MET A 1 -13.47 9.79 -6.87
C MET A 1 -13.23 9.12 -5.51
N THR A 2 -13.87 7.98 -5.25
CA THR A 2 -13.68 7.24 -3.99
C THR A 2 -12.33 6.51 -4.05
N LYS A 3 -11.47 6.74 -3.06
CA LYS A 3 -10.19 6.00 -2.90
C LYS A 3 -10.53 4.60 -2.38
N SER A 4 -10.49 3.58 -3.25
CA SER A 4 -10.61 2.19 -2.83
C SER A 4 -9.27 1.70 -2.28
N PHE A 5 -9.30 1.06 -1.12
CA PHE A 5 -8.16 0.37 -0.51
C PHE A 5 -8.48 -1.11 -0.45
N ILE A 6 -7.43 -1.92 -0.56
CA ILE A 6 -7.50 -3.33 -0.17
C ILE A 6 -7.45 -3.37 1.36
N LYS A 7 -8.33 -4.16 1.99
CA LYS A 7 -8.40 -4.34 3.45
C LYS A 7 -7.90 -5.73 3.83
N LEU A 8 -7.46 -5.89 5.08
CA LEU A 8 -6.95 -7.18 5.54
C LEU A 8 -7.99 -8.32 5.45
N ASP A 9 -9.25 -7.99 5.71
CA ASP A 9 -10.39 -8.90 5.84
C ASP A 9 -11.30 -8.91 4.60
N ASP A 10 -10.79 -8.44 3.46
CA ASP A 10 -11.50 -8.55 2.19
C ASP A 10 -11.61 -10.04 1.79
N PRO A 11 -12.81 -10.55 1.47
CA PRO A 11 -13.02 -11.98 1.21
C PRO A 11 -12.31 -12.46 -0.05
N ASP A 12 -12.06 -11.57 -1.00
CA ASP A 12 -11.48 -11.88 -2.30
C ASP A 12 -10.00 -11.45 -2.37
N TRP A 13 -9.61 -10.40 -1.63
CA TRP A 13 -8.30 -9.76 -1.74
C TRP A 13 -7.66 -9.44 -0.38
N ILE A 14 -7.18 -10.46 0.32
CA ILE A 14 -6.52 -10.29 1.63
C ILE A 14 -5.11 -9.69 1.53
N ILE A 15 -4.66 -9.05 2.62
CA ILE A 15 -3.26 -8.64 2.80
C ILE A 15 -2.49 -9.75 3.52
N VAL A 16 -1.68 -10.51 2.79
CA VAL A 16 -0.81 -11.52 3.39
C VAL A 16 0.37 -10.84 4.09
N GLN A 17 0.65 -11.24 5.33
CA GLN A 17 1.66 -10.62 6.18
C GLN A 17 2.39 -11.66 7.02
N SER A 18 3.60 -11.33 7.48
CA SER A 18 4.41 -12.24 8.29
C SER A 18 3.74 -12.54 9.64
N PRO A 19 4.13 -13.62 10.35
CA PRO A 19 3.67 -13.90 11.71
C PRO A 19 4.01 -12.81 12.75
N PHE A 20 5.00 -11.94 12.47
CA PHE A 20 5.35 -10.83 13.38
C PHE A 20 4.40 -9.63 13.24
N MET A 21 4.06 -9.25 12.01
CA MET A 21 2.75 -8.61 11.73
C MET A 21 1.67 -9.62 12.18
N ARG A 22 0.36 -9.48 12.13
CA ARG A 22 -0.56 -10.37 12.90
C ARG A 22 -0.36 -10.29 14.44
N ASP A 23 0.79 -10.69 15.00
CA ASP A 23 0.98 -10.86 16.45
C ASP A 23 1.46 -9.57 17.15
N LYS A 24 2.22 -8.70 16.46
CA LYS A 24 2.80 -7.46 17.02
C LYS A 24 2.40 -6.19 16.26
N ALA A 25 1.92 -6.34 15.03
CA ALA A 25 1.48 -5.25 14.15
C ALA A 25 0.42 -5.75 13.17
N LYS A 26 -0.24 -4.87 12.44
CA LYS A 26 -1.22 -5.24 11.41
C LYS A 26 -1.25 -4.21 10.29
N THR A 27 -1.04 -4.65 9.06
CA THR A 27 -1.41 -3.84 7.90
C THR A 27 -2.92 -3.88 7.75
N THR A 28 -3.58 -2.74 7.89
CA THR A 28 -5.06 -2.64 7.86
C THR A 28 -5.58 -2.27 6.49
N ALA A 29 -4.80 -1.51 5.73
CA ALA A 29 -5.13 -1.14 4.38
C ALA A 29 -3.89 -0.90 3.52
N PHE A 30 -4.03 -1.21 2.24
CA PHE A 30 -3.00 -0.97 1.23
C PHE A 30 -3.61 -0.31 -0.01
N ARG A 31 -2.89 0.65 -0.58
CA ARG A 31 -3.27 1.30 -1.84
C ARG A 31 -2.03 1.61 -2.67
N HIS A 32 -1.98 1.06 -3.87
CA HIS A 32 -0.98 1.39 -4.86
C HIS A 32 -1.67 2.07 -6.05
N ARG A 33 -1.20 3.26 -6.42
CA ARG A 33 -1.56 3.92 -7.68
C ARG A 33 -0.33 4.00 -8.58
N ILE A 34 -0.47 3.49 -9.80
CA ILE A 34 0.53 3.62 -10.87
C ILE A 34 -0.10 4.44 -11.99
N THR A 35 0.63 5.41 -12.50
CA THR A 35 0.27 6.20 -13.68
C THR A 35 1.41 6.11 -14.69
N VAL A 36 1.09 5.77 -15.94
CA VAL A 36 2.04 5.76 -17.04
C VAL A 36 1.69 6.86 -18.01
N THR A 37 2.64 7.74 -18.31
CA THR A 37 2.49 8.86 -19.25
C THR A 37 3.71 8.91 -20.17
N GLY A 38 3.52 8.57 -21.45
CA GLY A 38 4.63 8.51 -22.40
C GLY A 38 5.70 7.50 -21.97
N ASN A 39 6.91 8.00 -21.67
CA ASN A 39 8.04 7.18 -21.20
C ASN A 39 8.24 7.25 -19.68
N GLU A 40 7.31 7.84 -18.95
CA GLU A 40 7.37 8.00 -17.50
C GLU A 40 6.39 7.07 -16.78
N LEU A 41 6.84 6.42 -15.72
CA LEU A 41 6.01 5.72 -14.75
C LEU A 41 6.11 6.45 -13.41
N ALA A 42 4.98 6.95 -12.92
CA ALA A 42 4.86 7.51 -11.58
C ALA A 42 4.08 6.55 -10.69
N TYR A 43 4.53 6.34 -9.46
CA TYR A 43 3.78 5.56 -8.47
C TYR A 43 3.58 6.31 -7.16
N SER A 44 2.51 5.96 -6.45
CA SER A 44 2.27 6.31 -5.07
C SER A 44 1.68 5.11 -4.34
N GLU A 45 2.38 4.67 -3.30
CA GLU A 45 2.04 3.51 -2.49
C GLU A 45 1.76 3.98 -1.07
N THR A 46 0.60 3.65 -0.53
CA THR A 46 0.18 4.01 0.83
C THR A 46 -0.15 2.74 1.61
N THR A 47 0.48 2.59 2.78
CA THR A 47 0.26 1.50 3.72
C THR A 47 -0.24 2.05 5.05
N MET A 48 -1.36 1.51 5.52
CA MET A 48 -1.90 1.80 6.85
C MET A 48 -1.50 0.68 7.81
N LEU A 49 -0.84 1.04 8.92
CA LEU A 49 -0.30 0.12 9.91
C LEU A 49 -0.87 0.42 11.28
N ASP A 50 -1.38 -0.60 11.96
CA ASP A 50 -1.60 -0.57 13.40
C ASP A 50 -0.47 -1.31 14.09
N ILE A 51 0.36 -0.62 14.86
CA ILE A 51 1.48 -1.21 15.59
C ILE A 51 1.57 -0.62 17.00
N TYR A 52 1.70 -1.50 18.00
CA TYR A 52 1.75 -1.12 19.42
C TYR A 52 0.59 -0.21 19.87
N GLY A 53 -0.61 -0.45 19.37
CA GLY A 53 -1.81 0.32 19.71
C GLY A 53 -1.89 1.72 19.07
N ARG A 54 -1.06 1.99 18.05
CA ARG A 54 -1.05 3.25 17.32
C ARG A 54 -1.21 3.00 15.83
N SER A 55 -1.97 3.86 15.16
CA SER A 55 -2.14 3.84 13.70
C SER A 55 -1.14 4.76 13.02
N PHE A 56 -0.52 4.27 11.95
CA PHE A 56 0.45 4.99 11.14
C PHE A 56 0.09 4.89 9.68
N GLU A 57 0.14 6.03 8.98
CA GLU A 57 0.07 6.10 7.53
C GLU A 57 1.49 6.32 6.99
N HIS A 58 1.94 5.45 6.11
CA HIS A 58 3.20 5.62 5.38
C HIS A 58 2.90 5.70 3.89
N THR A 59 3.45 6.69 3.20
CA THR A 59 3.31 6.82 1.74
C THR A 59 4.68 6.97 1.09
N ASP A 60 4.99 6.06 0.17
CA ASP A 60 6.13 6.14 -0.73
C ASP A 60 5.71 6.62 -2.11
N LYS A 61 6.59 7.33 -2.81
CA LYS A 61 6.36 7.88 -4.15
C LYS A 61 7.64 7.94 -4.94
N ASN A 62 7.56 7.61 -6.23
CA ASN A 62 8.68 7.82 -7.15
C ASN A 62 8.19 8.02 -8.58
N ILE A 63 9.10 8.52 -9.42
CA ILE A 63 8.95 8.70 -10.85
C ILE A 63 10.15 8.05 -11.52
N GLN A 64 9.89 7.12 -12.43
CA GLN A 64 10.91 6.41 -13.20
C GLN A 64 10.75 6.72 -14.69
N GLN A 65 11.88 6.97 -15.35
CA GLN A 65 11.96 7.15 -16.79
C GLN A 65 12.37 5.85 -17.46
N ARG A 66 11.69 5.46 -18.53
CA ARG A 66 12.08 4.34 -19.38
C ARG A 66 13.41 4.66 -20.03
N ARG A 67 14.45 3.89 -19.73
CA ARG A 67 15.73 3.98 -20.44
C ARG A 67 15.61 3.32 -21.81
N SER A 68 16.19 3.97 -22.81
CA SER A 68 16.32 3.50 -24.20
C SER A 68 17.30 2.35 -24.33
#